data_AF-A0AAV4PRH8-F1
#
_entry.id   AF-A0AAV4PRH8-F1
#
_cell.length_a   1.000
_cell.length_b   1.000
_cell.length_c   1.000
_cell.angle_alpha   90.00
_cell.angle_beta   90.00
_cell.angle_gamma   90.00
#
_symmetry.space_group_name_H-M   'P 1'
#
loop_
_entity.id
_entity.type
_entity.pdbx_description
1 polymer ?
#
loop_
_entity_poly.entity_id
_entity_poly.type
_entity_poly.pdbx_seq_one_letter_code
_entity_poly.pdbx_strand_id
1 'polypeptide(L)' 'MFLPESYPRVPPIVRFITKIKHPQIDQYGYIRNKYLGDKWSPSFGIPATLMILLELLREPCGDIRRESD' A
#
# COMPACT_ATOMS: atom_id res chain seq x y z
N MET A 1 5.65 2.12 -9.64
CA MET A 1 5.31 0.75 -9.23
C MET A 1 6.18 -0.21 -10.02
N PHE A 2 6.73 -1.23 -9.38
CA PHE A 2 7.54 -2.27 -10.00
C PHE A 2 6.96 -3.64 -9.63
N LEU A 3 6.88 -4.55 -10.60
CA LEU A 3 6.41 -5.92 -10.40
C LEU A 3 7.62 -6.85 -10.38
N PRO A 4 7.96 -7.47 -9.25
CA PRO A 4 9.02 -8.47 -9.20
C PRO A 4 8.62 -9.74 -9.95
N GLU A 5 9.60 -10.55 -10.35
CA GLU A 5 9.37 -11.83 -11.05
C GLU A 5 8.50 -12.80 -10.23
N SER A 6 8.57 -12.73 -8.90
CA SER A 6 7.75 -13.52 -7.99
C SER A 6 6.34 -12.98 -7.77
N TYR A 7 5.93 -11.89 -8.43
CA TYR A 7 4.54 -11.45 -8.42
C TYR A 7 3.65 -12.48 -9.16
N PRO A 8 2.45 -12.84 -8.65
CA PRO A 8 1.72 -12.22 -7.54
C PRO A 8 1.97 -12.88 -6.18
N ARG A 9 2.92 -13.81 -6.04
CA ARG A 9 3.23 -14.43 -4.74
C ARG A 9 3.76 -13.42 -3.72
N VAL A 10 4.49 -12.41 -4.20
CA VAL A 10 4.92 -11.25 -3.40
C VAL A 10 4.21 -9.98 -3.89
N PRO A 11 4.05 -8.97 -3.01
CA PRO A 11 3.41 -7.71 -3.40
C PRO A 11 4.23 -6.95 -4.45
N PRO A 12 3.57 -6.05 -5.20
CA PRO A 12 4.27 -5.07 -6.03
C PRO A 12 5.04 -4.09 -5.16
N ILE A 13 6.21 -3.64 -5.64
CA ILE A 13 7.01 -2.62 -4.95
C ILE A 13 6.49 -1.24 -5.38
N VAL A 14 5.99 -0.47 -4.42
CA VAL A 14 5.43 0.86 -4.66
C VAL A 14 6.16 1.90 -3.82
N ARG A 15 6.56 3.00 -4.48
CA ARG A 15 7.09 4.20 -3.84
C ARG A 15 6.56 5.46 -4.53
N PHE A 16 6.42 6.53 -3.77
CA PHE A 16 6.16 7.86 -4.30
C PHE A 16 7.46 8.49 -4.83
N ILE A 17 7.40 9.02 -6.05
CA ILE A 17 8.53 9.76 -6.65
C ILE A 17 8.49 11.22 -6.18
N THR A 18 7.29 11.79 -6.11
CA THR A 18 7.05 13.11 -5.53
C THR A 18 7.26 13.05 -4.02
N LYS A 19 8.06 13.99 -3.48
CA LYS A 19 8.23 14.11 -2.03
C LYS A 19 6.90 14.49 -1.38
N ILE A 20 6.46 13.68 -0.42
CA ILE A 20 5.23 13.90 0.33
C ILE A 20 5.49 13.63 1.81
N LYS A 21 4.89 14.46 2.67
CA LYS A 21 4.89 14.24 4.12
C LYS A 21 3.63 13.48 4.49
N HIS A 22 3.76 12.20 4.81
CA HIS A 22 2.64 11.34 5.15
C HIS A 22 3.04 10.33 6.24
N PRO A 23 2.21 10.05 7.26
CA PRO A 23 2.60 9.17 8.38
C PRO A 23 3.02 7.75 7.98
N GLN A 24 2.40 7.22 6.92
CA GLN A 24 2.68 5.88 6.39
C GLN A 24 3.74 5.87 5.28
N ILE A 25 4.41 6.99 5.00
CA ILE A 25 5.39 7.11 3.92
C ILE A 25 6.69 7.66 4.47
N ASP A 26 7.80 6.99 4.18
CA ASP A 26 9.10 7.44 4.65
C ASP A 26 9.67 8.58 3.78
N GLN A 27 10.84 9.09 4.18
CA GLN A 27 11.54 10.17 3.48
C GLN A 27 11.97 9.82 2.03
N TYR A 28 12.02 8.53 1.69
CA TYR A 28 12.38 8.04 0.36
C TYR A 28 11.14 7.69 -0.49
N GLY A 29 9.94 7.87 0.06
CA GLY A 29 8.67 7.62 -0.60
C GLY A 29 8.18 6.18 -0.47
N TYR A 30 8.82 5.32 0.33
CA TYR A 30 8.35 3.95 0.56
C TYR A 30 7.16 3.91 1.49
N ILE A 31 6.22 3.04 1.15
CA ILE A 31 4.94 2.92 1.83
C ILE A 31 5.01 1.82 2.89
N ARG A 32 4.65 2.13 4.13
CA ARG A 32 4.50 1.18 5.23
C ARG A 32 3.03 0.80 5.37
N ASN A 33 2.60 -0.20 4.60
CA ASN A 33 1.23 -0.74 4.69
C ASN A 33 1.27 -2.27 4.79
N LYS A 34 0.60 -2.83 5.79
CA LYS A 34 0.53 -4.27 6.05
C LYS A 34 0.00 -5.09 4.87
N TYR A 35 -0.94 -4.53 4.09
CA TYR A 35 -1.51 -5.21 2.92
C TYR A 35 -0.54 -5.25 1.73
N LEU A 36 0.50 -4.42 1.72
CA LEU A 36 1.64 -4.49 0.79
C LEU A 36 2.86 -5.18 1.43
N GLY A 37 2.64 -5.92 2.51
CA GLY A 37 3.67 -6.62 3.27
C GLY A 37 3.16 -7.98 3.77
N ASP A 38 3.07 -8.13 5.09
CA ASP A 38 2.71 -9.38 5.78
C ASP A 38 1.31 -9.91 5.43
N LYS A 39 0.37 -9.02 5.13
CA LYS A 39 -1.01 -9.39 4.78
C LYS A 39 -1.25 -9.49 3.28
N TRP A 40 -0.21 -9.44 2.45
CA TRP A 40 -0.38 -9.56 1.01
C TRP A 40 -0.99 -10.92 0.63
N SER A 41 -1.99 -10.88 -0.23
CA SER A 41 -2.54 -12.06 -0.90
C SER A 41 -2.43 -11.88 -2.41
N PRO A 42 -2.02 -12.92 -3.17
CA PRO A 42 -2.03 -12.88 -4.64
C PRO A 42 -3.38 -12.47 -5.25
N SER A 43 -4.48 -12.67 -4.52
CA SER A 43 -5.83 -12.28 -4.95
C SER A 43 -6.08 -10.77 -4.98
N PHE A 44 -5.26 -9.96 -4.31
CA PHE A 44 -5.40 -8.49 -4.29
C PHE A 44 -5.07 -7.88 -5.65
N GLY A 45 -3.98 -8.32 -6.24
CA GLY A 45 -3.51 -7.85 -7.54
C GLY A 45 -3.26 -6.33 -7.61
N ILE A 46 -3.18 -5.82 -8.84
CA ILE A 46 -2.99 -4.39 -9.11
C ILE A 46 -4.18 -3.54 -8.68
N PRO A 47 -5.46 -3.93 -8.93
CA PRO A 47 -6.60 -3.09 -8.56
C PRO A 47 -6.66 -2.79 -7.06
N ALA A 48 -6.52 -3.80 -6.19
CA ALA A 48 -6.52 -3.58 -4.75
C ALA A 48 -5.30 -2.77 -4.28
N THR A 49 -4.14 -2.97 -4.92
CA THR A 49 -2.96 -2.13 -4.64
C THR A 49 -3.25 -0.66 -4.90
N LEU A 50 -3.87 -0.32 -6.03
CA LEU A 50 -4.25 1.07 -6.35
C LEU A 50 -5.28 1.62 -5.37
N MET A 51 -6.24 0.80 -4.93
CA MET A 51 -7.21 1.20 -3.91
C MET A 51 -6.54 1.52 -2.57
N ILE A 52 -5.57 0.72 -2.13
CA ILE A 52 -4.77 0.99 -0.93
C ILE A 52 -4.03 2.33 -1.04
N LEU A 53 -3.47 2.64 -2.22
CA LEU A 53 -2.79 3.92 -2.45
C LEU A 53 -3.75 5.10 -2.40
N LEU A 54 -4.94 4.98 -2.99
CA LEU A 54 -5.96 6.02 -2.95
C LEU A 54 -6.42 6.29 -1.52
N GLU A 55 -6.66 5.24 -0.75
CA GLU A 55 -7.10 5.35 0.64
C GLU A 55 -6.04 6.01 1.52
N LEU A 56 -4.78 5.61 1.33
CA LEU A 56 -3.64 6.20 2.02
C LEU A 56 -3.48 7.70 1.70
N LEU A 57 -3.84 8.15 0.49
CA LEU A 57 -3.81 9.58 0.15
C LEU A 57 -5.04 10.36 0.63
N ARG A 58 -6.16 9.67 0.86
CA ARG A 58 -7.41 10.29 1.34
C ARG A 58 -7.37 10.58 2.84
N GLU A 59 -6.77 9.70 3.65
CA GLU A 59 -6.81 9.82 5.11
C GLU A 59 -5.41 9.68 5.75
N PRO A 60 -4.84 10.75 6.35
CA PRO A 60 -3.46 10.74 6.84
C PRO A 60 -3.14 9.76 8.00
N CYS A 61 -4.12 9.28 8.76
CA CYS A 61 -4.04 8.18 9.75
C CYS A 61 -5.45 8.02 10.38
N GLY A 62 -5.98 6.86 10.77
CA GLY A 62 -5.42 5.52 10.88
C GLY A 62 -6.33 4.64 11.74
N ASP A 63 -7.49 4.26 11.22
CA ASP A 63 -8.19 3.02 11.58
C ASP A 63 -9.14 2.81 10.40
N ILE A 64 -9.03 1.69 9.68
CA ILE A 64 -10.20 1.25 8.92
C ILE A 64 -11.20 1.01 10.04
N ARG A 65 -12.13 1.96 10.23
CA ARG A 65 -13.31 1.80 11.08
C ARG A 65 -13.76 0.37 10.82
N ARG A 66 -13.57 -0.51 11.80
CA ARG A 66 -13.99 -1.90 11.69
C ARG A 66 -15.50 -1.84 11.51
N GLU A 67 -15.97 -1.84 10.27
CA GLU A 67 -17.30 -2.35 9.99
C GLU A 67 -17.21 -3.86 10.17
N SER A 68 -17.56 -4.29 11.38
CA SER A 68 -18.24 -5.55 11.70
C SER A 68 -18.51 -5.53 13.21
N ASP A 69 -19.62 -4.90 13.59
CA ASP A 69 -20.54 -5.55 14.53
C ASP A 69 -21.08 -6.85 13.86
#